data_AF-A0AAX4J9G6-F1
#
_entry.id   AF-A0AAX4J9G6-F1
#
_cell.length_a   1.000
_cell.length_b   1.000
_cell.length_c   1.000
_cell.angle_alpha   90.00
_cell.angle_beta   90.00
_cell.angle_gamma   90.00
#
_symmetry.space_group_name_H-M   'P 1'
#
loop_
_entity.id
_entity.type
_entity.pdbx_description
1 polymer ?
#
loop_
_entity_poly.entity_id
_entity_poly.type
_entity_poly.pdbx_seq_one_letter_code
_entity_poly.pdbx_strand_id
1 'polypeptide(L)'
;MENLKDKLIREAESLRKKKYLLFFIPISNPDYESSADKFRELSSLCQTKEEKLKYLLESVNTYLLNPIEYNRYNAFLIYQNIAEIYESDSLAIKYFILSGDMALSCNKENLAAKSYEKAFEISTNINEKINLMNKIVQCYNTNSWKHHKQNSLKILASLLFENGEYEKAAGNYLLIKSSLYNMCAGICYYLEGVESDLDVENEHKKIYESLSKGNEEIKKSVDEYVENNGVDKDVKKVLQVLLDKMSPENDIL
;
A
#
# COMPACT_ATOMS: atom_id res chain seq x y z
N MET A 1 34.44 23.60 -27.31
CA MET A 1 33.24 22.76 -27.54
C MET A 1 32.58 22.61 -26.18
N GLU A 2 31.36 23.10 -26.02
CA GLU A 2 30.69 23.08 -24.71
C GLU A 2 30.31 21.64 -24.33
N ASN A 3 30.52 21.27 -23.07
CA ASN A 3 30.07 20.00 -22.54
C ASN A 3 28.53 19.97 -22.54
N LEU A 4 27.94 18.93 -23.14
CA LEU A 4 26.49 18.78 -23.26
C LEU A 4 25.78 18.86 -21.89
N LYS A 5 26.40 18.34 -20.82
CA LYS A 5 25.85 18.45 -19.46
C LYS A 5 25.74 19.90 -18.99
N ASP A 6 26.80 20.68 -19.20
CA ASP A 6 26.82 22.10 -18.80
C ASP A 6 25.76 22.90 -19.57
N LYS A 7 25.58 22.58 -20.86
CA LYS A 7 24.53 23.18 -21.68
C LYS A 7 23.14 22.90 -21.11
N LEU A 8 22.83 21.63 -20.82
CA LEU A 8 21.52 21.24 -20.29
C LEU A 8 21.24 21.85 -18.92
N ILE A 9 22.24 21.95 -18.03
CA ILE A 9 22.09 22.60 -16.72
C ILE A 9 21.71 24.07 -16.91
N ARG A 10 22.46 24.82 -17.74
CA ARG A 10 22.20 26.24 -17.99
C ARG A 10 20.81 26.47 -18.60
N GLU A 11 20.42 25.62 -19.55
CA GLU A 11 19.11 25.71 -20.17
C GLU A 11 17.98 25.41 -19.18
N ALA A 12 18.09 24.35 -18.37
CA ALA A 12 17.11 24.02 -17.33
C ALA A 12 16.95 25.19 -16.34
N GLU A 13 18.07 25.72 -15.84
CA GLU A 13 18.04 26.84 -14.89
C GLU A 13 17.47 28.14 -15.48
N SER A 14 17.66 28.37 -16.78
CA SER A 14 17.11 29.52 -17.49
C SER A 14 15.60 29.41 -17.67
N LEU A 15 15.08 28.20 -17.88
CA LEU A 15 13.66 27.91 -18.08
C LEU A 15 12.85 28.00 -16.78
N ARG A 16 13.41 27.57 -15.64
CA ARG A 16 12.73 27.67 -14.33
C ARG A 16 12.62 29.10 -13.77
N LYS A 17 13.32 30.08 -14.36
CA LYS A 17 13.37 31.47 -13.88
C LYS A 17 12.47 32.37 -14.72
N LYS A 18 11.73 33.25 -14.05
CA LYS A 18 10.98 34.30 -14.72
C LYS A 18 11.96 35.32 -15.32
N LYS A 19 11.80 35.62 -16.62
CA LYS A 19 12.66 36.61 -17.30
C LYS A 19 12.03 37.98 -17.24
N TYR A 20 12.84 39.00 -16.98
CA TYR A 20 12.41 40.39 -16.89
C TYR A 20 13.15 41.25 -17.90
N LEU A 21 12.45 42.17 -18.54
CA LEU A 21 12.99 43.30 -19.29
C LEU A 21 12.96 44.50 -18.35
N LEU A 22 14.08 45.23 -18.27
CA LEU A 22 14.19 46.49 -17.52
C LEU A 22 13.54 46.40 -16.13
N PHE A 23 14.11 45.55 -15.27
CA PHE A 23 13.81 45.32 -13.84
C PHE A 23 12.35 44.98 -13.43
N PHE A 24 11.32 45.25 -14.25
CA PHE A 24 9.92 45.16 -13.82
C PHE A 24 8.96 44.53 -14.84
N ILE A 25 9.33 44.39 -16.11
CA ILE A 25 8.42 43.86 -17.14
C ILE A 25 8.71 42.37 -17.35
N PRO A 26 7.82 41.45 -16.96
CA PRO A 26 8.03 40.04 -17.22
C PRO A 26 7.94 39.77 -18.74
N ILE A 27 9.00 39.19 -19.32
CA ILE A 27 9.08 38.85 -20.75
C ILE A 27 8.51 37.46 -21.00
N SER A 28 8.71 36.55 -20.05
CA SER A 28 8.23 35.18 -20.15
C SER A 28 7.95 34.61 -18.77
N ASN A 29 6.93 33.75 -18.71
CA ASN A 29 6.72 32.91 -17.54
C ASN A 29 7.74 31.76 -17.53
N PRO A 30 8.04 31.20 -16.35
CA PRO A 30 8.83 29.98 -16.25
C PRO A 30 8.19 28.84 -17.04
N ASP A 31 9.02 28.06 -17.71
CA ASP A 31 8.65 26.82 -18.38
C ASP A 31 9.19 25.65 -17.54
N TYR A 32 8.41 25.30 -16.52
CA TYR A 32 8.78 24.25 -15.57
C TYR A 32 8.82 22.87 -16.22
N GLU A 33 8.02 22.63 -17.26
CA GLU A 33 7.95 21.35 -17.96
C GLU A 33 9.24 21.11 -18.74
N SER A 34 9.60 22.04 -19.63
CA SER A 34 10.84 21.95 -20.40
C SER A 34 12.07 21.97 -19.49
N SER A 35 12.02 22.68 -18.36
CA SER A 35 13.09 22.65 -17.36
C SER A 35 13.22 21.28 -16.71
N ALA A 36 12.12 20.67 -16.29
CA ALA A 36 12.12 19.37 -15.63
C ALA A 36 12.58 18.26 -16.60
N ASP A 37 12.19 18.33 -17.86
CA ASP A 37 12.63 17.40 -18.91
C ASP A 37 14.14 17.45 -19.13
N LYS A 38 14.75 18.64 -19.09
CA LYS A 38 16.21 18.78 -19.17
C LYS A 38 16.93 18.16 -17.96
N PHE A 39 16.38 18.31 -16.76
CA PHE A 39 16.93 17.60 -15.59
C PHE A 39 16.78 16.08 -15.71
N ARG A 40 15.66 15.61 -16.27
CA ARG A 40 15.47 14.18 -16.54
C ARG A 40 16.47 13.68 -17.60
N GLU A 41 16.72 14.44 -18.66
CA GLU A 41 17.74 14.15 -19.67
C GLU A 41 19.14 14.13 -19.05
N LEU A 42 19.49 15.09 -18.20
CA LEU A 42 20.76 15.09 -17.46
C LEU A 42 20.99 13.80 -16.67
N SER A 43 19.93 13.28 -16.03
CA SER A 43 20.03 12.03 -15.25
C SER A 43 20.42 10.82 -16.11
N SER A 44 20.03 10.78 -17.40
CA SER A 44 20.38 9.66 -18.29
C SER A 44 21.84 9.71 -18.76
N LEU A 45 22.47 10.89 -18.67
CA LEU A 45 23.89 11.11 -18.99
C LEU A 45 24.82 10.87 -17.78
N CYS A 46 24.26 10.64 -16.59
CA CYS A 46 25.02 10.41 -15.36
C CYS A 46 25.49 8.95 -15.25
N GLN A 47 26.71 8.78 -14.77
CA GLN A 47 27.36 7.47 -14.63
C GLN A 47 27.20 6.91 -13.22
N THR A 48 27.08 7.77 -12.20
CA THR A 48 26.92 7.34 -10.81
C THR A 48 25.47 7.39 -10.38
N LYS A 49 25.10 6.50 -9.45
CA LYS A 49 23.78 6.47 -8.82
C LYS A 49 23.42 7.81 -8.18
N GLU A 50 24.37 8.43 -7.48
CA GLU A 50 24.18 9.70 -6.76
C GLU A 50 23.85 10.86 -7.71
N GLU A 51 24.59 11.01 -8.81
CA GLU A 51 24.32 12.07 -9.79
C GLU A 51 22.97 11.85 -10.49
N LYS A 52 22.65 10.60 -10.84
CA LYS A 52 21.38 10.25 -11.47
C LYS A 52 20.20 10.62 -10.55
N LEU A 53 20.28 10.23 -9.28
CA LEU A 53 19.27 10.55 -8.28
C LEU A 53 19.12 12.06 -8.06
N LYS A 54 20.22 12.80 -7.98
CA LYS A 54 20.21 14.27 -7.86
C LYS A 54 19.36 14.91 -8.96
N TYR A 55 19.59 14.55 -10.22
CA TYR A 55 18.88 15.18 -11.34
C TYR A 55 17.44 14.66 -11.52
N LEU A 56 17.15 13.40 -11.18
CA LEU A 56 15.76 12.93 -11.12
C LEU A 56 14.97 13.67 -10.06
N LEU A 57 15.54 13.91 -8.87
CA LEU A 57 14.89 14.69 -7.82
C LEU A 57 14.69 16.15 -8.22
N GLU A 58 15.68 16.77 -8.86
CA GLU A 58 15.54 18.15 -9.36
C GLU A 58 14.45 18.24 -10.44
N SER A 59 14.32 17.22 -11.30
CA SER A 59 13.23 17.12 -12.28
C SER A 59 11.86 17.06 -11.60
N VAL A 60 11.68 16.20 -10.60
CA VAL A 60 10.42 16.13 -9.84
C VAL A 60 10.10 17.44 -9.14
N ASN A 61 11.08 18.00 -8.41
CA ASN A 61 10.90 19.27 -7.70
C ASN A 61 10.47 20.38 -8.67
N THR A 62 11.03 20.39 -9.88
CA THR A 62 10.68 21.38 -10.91
C THR A 62 9.27 21.16 -11.45
N TYR A 63 8.87 19.91 -11.78
CA TYR A 63 7.51 19.59 -12.19
C TYR A 63 6.46 20.03 -11.15
N LEU A 64 6.78 19.84 -9.87
CA LEU A 64 5.88 20.16 -8.76
C LEU A 64 5.80 21.66 -8.43
N LEU A 65 6.59 22.53 -9.07
CA LEU A 65 6.41 23.99 -9.00
C LEU A 65 5.12 24.46 -9.70
N ASN A 66 4.60 23.66 -10.63
CA ASN A 66 3.28 23.86 -11.25
C ASN A 66 2.56 22.50 -11.37
N PRO A 67 1.94 21.99 -10.29
CA PRO A 67 1.51 20.59 -10.19
C PRO A 67 0.16 20.34 -10.90
N ILE A 68 0.05 20.68 -12.18
CA ILE A 68 -1.06 20.25 -13.04
C ILE A 68 -0.99 18.72 -13.27
N GLU A 69 -2.08 18.12 -13.77
CA GLU A 69 -2.19 16.66 -13.91
C GLU A 69 -1.02 16.04 -14.70
N TYR A 70 -0.61 16.66 -15.81
CA TYR A 70 0.55 16.22 -16.59
C TYR A 70 1.85 16.18 -15.78
N ASN A 71 2.11 17.21 -14.97
CA ASN A 71 3.33 17.31 -14.16
C ASN A 71 3.31 16.34 -12.98
N ARG A 72 2.15 16.12 -12.36
CA ARG A 72 1.98 15.09 -11.33
C ARG A 72 2.15 13.68 -11.91
N TYR A 73 1.66 13.43 -13.12
CA TYR A 73 1.87 12.16 -13.81
C TYR A 73 3.35 11.92 -14.14
N ASN A 74 4.09 12.93 -14.58
CA ASN A 74 5.54 12.81 -14.77
C ASN A 74 6.28 12.60 -13.45
N ALA A 75 5.90 13.30 -12.37
CA ALA A 75 6.45 13.06 -11.04
C ALA A 75 6.21 11.61 -10.57
N PHE A 76 5.02 11.04 -10.82
CA PHE A 76 4.72 9.62 -10.58
C PHE A 76 5.75 8.70 -11.25
N LEU A 77 6.01 8.89 -12.55
CA LEU A 77 6.96 8.07 -13.32
C LEU A 77 8.40 8.21 -12.80
N ILE A 78 8.80 9.43 -12.45
CA ILE A 78 10.16 9.69 -11.98
C ILE A 78 10.36 9.13 -10.57
N TYR A 79 9.39 9.25 -9.66
CA TYR A 79 9.47 8.61 -8.36
C TYR A 79 9.55 7.08 -8.46
N GLN A 80 8.85 6.47 -9.42
CA GLN A 80 9.01 5.04 -9.72
C GLN A 80 10.44 4.69 -10.14
N ASN A 81 11.04 5.47 -11.04
CA ASN A 81 12.43 5.30 -11.47
C ASN A 81 13.42 5.46 -10.30
N ILE A 82 13.22 6.49 -9.46
CA ILE A 82 14.02 6.71 -8.26
C ILE A 82 13.91 5.49 -7.32
N ALA A 83 12.71 4.98 -7.06
CA ALA A 83 12.50 3.80 -6.23
C ALA A 83 13.23 2.58 -6.78
N GLU A 84 13.16 2.33 -8.09
CA GLU A 84 13.84 1.22 -8.77
C GLU A 84 15.37 1.33 -8.69
N ILE A 85 15.95 2.54 -8.66
CA ILE A 85 17.39 2.75 -8.42
C ILE A 85 17.80 2.42 -6.96
N TYR A 86 16.88 2.60 -6.01
CA TYR A 86 17.09 2.17 -4.62
C TYR A 86 16.82 0.68 -4.40
N GLU A 87 16.20 0.00 -5.36
CA GLU A 87 15.87 -1.43 -5.33
C GLU A 87 15.07 -1.81 -4.07
N SER A 88 15.69 -2.56 -3.14
CA SER A 88 15.06 -3.06 -1.91
C SER A 88 15.48 -2.28 -0.65
N ASP A 89 16.10 -1.11 -0.81
CA ASP A 89 16.38 -0.21 0.32
C ASP A 89 15.07 0.33 0.91
N SER A 90 15.06 0.59 2.22
CA SER A 90 14.03 1.38 2.91
C SER A 90 13.65 2.68 2.18
N LEU A 91 14.59 3.31 1.48
CA LEU A 91 14.34 4.49 0.65
C LEU A 91 13.45 4.19 -0.57
N ALA A 92 13.51 2.99 -1.13
CA ALA A 92 12.63 2.58 -2.24
C ALA A 92 11.16 2.60 -1.82
N ILE A 93 10.84 2.12 -0.61
CA ILE A 93 9.48 2.13 -0.04
C ILE A 93 8.93 3.56 -0.05
N LYS A 94 9.69 4.52 0.47
CA LYS A 94 9.29 5.95 0.49
C LYS A 94 8.96 6.46 -0.91
N TYR A 95 9.79 6.16 -1.91
CA TYR A 95 9.57 6.66 -3.27
C TYR A 95 8.45 5.93 -4.01
N PHE A 96 8.23 4.64 -3.75
CA PHE A 96 7.05 3.94 -4.25
C PHE A 96 5.76 4.52 -3.66
N ILE A 97 5.74 4.89 -2.37
CA ILE A 97 4.60 5.59 -1.75
C ILE A 97 4.36 6.95 -2.44
N LEU A 98 5.40 7.78 -2.58
CA LEU A 98 5.29 9.08 -3.25
C LEU A 98 4.82 8.93 -4.70
N SER A 99 5.28 7.91 -5.41
CA SER A 99 4.80 7.57 -6.74
C SER A 99 3.30 7.24 -6.71
N GLY A 100 2.87 6.35 -5.81
CA GLY A 100 1.45 5.99 -5.67
C GLY A 100 0.55 7.18 -5.34
N ASP A 101 1.01 8.06 -4.44
CA ASP A 101 0.27 9.28 -4.08
C ASP A 101 0.12 10.22 -5.28
N MET A 102 1.16 10.38 -6.10
CA MET A 102 1.10 11.16 -7.35
C MET A 102 0.14 10.53 -8.36
N ALA A 103 0.18 9.21 -8.56
CA ALA A 103 -0.76 8.52 -9.45
C ALA A 103 -2.22 8.70 -8.99
N LEU A 104 -2.47 8.60 -7.68
CA LEU A 104 -3.79 8.78 -7.10
C LEU A 104 -4.30 10.21 -7.28
N SER A 105 -3.41 11.22 -7.16
CA SER A 105 -3.73 12.63 -7.44
C SER A 105 -4.12 12.91 -8.90
N CYS A 106 -3.88 11.96 -9.79
CA CYS A 106 -4.29 11.98 -11.20
C CYS A 106 -5.45 11.01 -11.50
N ASN A 107 -6.14 10.52 -10.46
CA ASN A 107 -7.22 9.52 -10.55
C ASN A 107 -6.78 8.27 -11.36
N LYS A 108 -5.56 7.78 -11.09
CA LYS A 108 -5.02 6.55 -11.68
C LYS A 108 -4.88 5.48 -10.59
N GLU A 109 -6.00 5.04 -10.03
CA GLU A 109 -6.07 4.16 -8.86
C GLU A 109 -5.32 2.84 -9.07
N ASN A 110 -5.40 2.25 -10.27
CA ASN A 110 -4.66 1.02 -10.59
C ASN A 110 -3.13 1.25 -10.59
N LEU A 111 -2.67 2.39 -11.11
CA LEU A 111 -1.23 2.72 -11.07
C LEU A 111 -0.78 3.01 -9.64
N ALA A 112 -1.62 3.67 -8.85
CA ALA A 112 -1.36 3.91 -7.44
C ALA A 112 -1.25 2.60 -6.65
N ALA A 113 -2.22 1.69 -6.82
CA ALA A 113 -2.22 0.37 -6.19
C ALA A 113 -0.93 -0.40 -6.50
N LYS A 114 -0.50 -0.45 -7.77
CA LYS A 114 0.75 -1.12 -8.16
C LYS A 114 1.99 -0.51 -7.51
N SER A 115 2.06 0.80 -7.38
CA SER A 115 3.17 1.44 -6.66
C SER A 115 3.17 1.06 -5.18
N TYR A 116 2.00 1.07 -4.53
CA TYR A 116 1.89 0.64 -3.12
C TYR A 116 2.17 -0.86 -2.94
N GLU A 117 1.80 -1.71 -3.91
CA GLU A 117 2.10 -3.15 -3.91
C GLU A 117 3.62 -3.39 -3.91
N LYS A 118 4.38 -2.67 -4.75
CA LYS A 118 5.86 -2.71 -4.71
C LYS A 118 6.42 -2.28 -3.36
N ALA A 119 5.90 -1.21 -2.77
CA ALA A 119 6.28 -0.78 -1.41
C ALA A 119 5.97 -1.85 -0.36
N PHE A 120 4.81 -2.51 -0.49
CA PHE A 120 4.33 -3.55 0.42
C PHE A 120 5.21 -4.80 0.39
N GLU A 121 5.64 -5.22 -0.80
CA GLU A 121 6.52 -6.38 -1.01
C GLU A 121 7.90 -6.19 -0.35
N ILE A 122 8.43 -4.96 -0.38
CA ILE A 122 9.75 -4.64 0.19
C ILE A 122 9.68 -4.42 1.70
N SER A 123 8.55 -3.90 2.21
CA SER A 123 8.40 -3.61 3.63
C SER A 123 8.53 -4.86 4.49
N THR A 124 9.21 -4.75 5.63
CA THR A 124 9.27 -5.78 6.68
C THR A 124 8.49 -5.39 7.93
N ASN A 125 8.05 -4.13 8.02
CA ASN A 125 7.32 -3.59 9.15
C ASN A 125 5.82 -3.85 8.98
N ILE A 126 5.19 -4.52 9.95
CA ILE A 126 3.77 -4.90 9.90
C ILE A 126 2.83 -3.68 9.84
N ASN A 127 3.11 -2.62 10.61
CA ASN A 127 2.30 -1.40 10.61
C ASN A 127 2.37 -0.68 9.26
N GLU A 128 3.56 -0.63 8.65
CA GLU A 128 3.73 -0.07 7.31
C GLU A 128 2.97 -0.89 6.27
N LYS A 129 3.04 -2.24 6.36
CA LYS A 129 2.26 -3.14 5.49
C LYS A 129 0.76 -2.92 5.63
N ILE A 130 0.26 -2.77 6.84
CA ILE A 130 -1.16 -2.46 7.10
C ILE A 130 -1.55 -1.12 6.46
N ASN A 131 -0.74 -0.08 6.62
CA ASN A 131 -0.98 1.24 6.01
C ASN A 131 -1.02 1.16 4.48
N LEU A 132 -0.07 0.45 3.87
CA LEU A 132 0.00 0.24 2.43
C LEU A 132 -1.20 -0.55 1.91
N MET A 133 -1.60 -1.63 2.61
CA MET A 133 -2.76 -2.41 2.20
C MET A 133 -4.07 -1.64 2.33
N ASN A 134 -4.21 -0.78 3.34
CA ASN A 134 -5.35 0.15 3.41
C ASN A 134 -5.43 1.04 2.16
N LYS A 135 -4.30 1.64 1.74
CA LYS A 135 -4.23 2.45 0.51
C LYS A 135 -4.60 1.62 -0.74
N ILE A 136 -4.13 0.37 -0.84
CA ILE A 136 -4.44 -0.53 -1.96
C ILE A 136 -5.94 -0.87 -2.01
N VAL A 137 -6.55 -1.22 -0.87
CA VAL A 137 -8.00 -1.49 -0.79
C VAL A 137 -8.82 -0.27 -1.21
N GLN A 138 -8.40 0.94 -0.82
CA GLN A 138 -9.05 2.18 -1.23
C GLN A 138 -8.96 2.45 -2.74
N CYS A 139 -7.85 2.06 -3.38
CA CYS A 139 -7.69 2.18 -4.83
C CYS A 139 -8.67 1.26 -5.59
N TYR A 140 -8.94 0.05 -5.08
CA TYR A 140 -9.88 -0.89 -5.68
C TYR A 140 -11.33 -0.63 -5.23
N ASN A 141 -11.82 0.61 -5.37
CA ASN A 141 -13.16 1.00 -4.89
C ASN A 141 -14.30 0.81 -5.92
N THR A 142 -14.00 0.59 -7.21
CA THR A 142 -15.01 0.41 -8.26
C THR A 142 -15.37 -1.07 -8.49
N ASN A 143 -16.57 -1.32 -9.02
CA ASN A 143 -17.08 -2.68 -9.26
C ASN A 143 -16.19 -3.51 -10.21
N SER A 144 -15.47 -2.86 -11.13
CA SER A 144 -14.55 -3.51 -12.07
C SER A 144 -13.37 -4.22 -11.38
N TRP A 145 -13.05 -3.85 -10.13
CA TRP A 145 -11.93 -4.40 -9.38
C TRP A 145 -12.37 -5.26 -8.19
N LYS A 146 -13.61 -5.76 -8.20
CA LYS A 146 -14.20 -6.51 -7.07
C LYS A 146 -13.30 -7.65 -6.57
N HIS A 147 -12.74 -8.46 -7.47
CA HIS A 147 -11.87 -9.57 -7.10
C HIS A 147 -10.55 -9.10 -6.49
N HIS A 148 -9.94 -8.05 -7.04
CA HIS A 148 -8.72 -7.44 -6.48
C HIS A 148 -8.99 -6.88 -5.08
N LYS A 149 -10.10 -6.15 -4.91
CA LYS A 149 -10.52 -5.62 -3.62
C LYS A 149 -10.71 -6.74 -2.59
N GLN A 150 -11.41 -7.82 -2.95
CA GLN A 150 -11.61 -8.96 -2.05
C GLN A 150 -10.29 -9.60 -1.65
N ASN A 151 -9.35 -9.77 -2.58
CA ASN A 151 -8.02 -10.30 -2.26
C ASN A 151 -7.24 -9.37 -1.33
N SER A 152 -7.22 -8.07 -1.61
CA SER A 152 -6.56 -7.07 -0.76
C SER A 152 -7.18 -6.98 0.64
N LEU A 153 -8.51 -7.13 0.76
CA LEU A 153 -9.21 -7.19 2.04
C LEU A 153 -8.80 -8.42 2.87
N LYS A 154 -8.64 -9.59 2.25
CA LYS A 154 -8.14 -10.80 2.94
C LYS A 154 -6.75 -10.58 3.51
N ILE A 155 -5.84 -10.04 2.69
CA ILE A 155 -4.46 -9.75 3.10
C ILE A 155 -4.44 -8.72 4.23
N LEU A 156 -5.22 -7.63 4.11
CA LEU A 156 -5.31 -6.60 5.14
C LEU A 156 -5.88 -7.16 6.46
N ALA A 157 -6.94 -7.96 6.40
CA ALA A 157 -7.52 -8.60 7.58
C ALA A 157 -6.52 -9.54 8.26
N SER A 158 -5.79 -10.34 7.47
CA SER A 158 -4.75 -11.24 7.97
C SER A 158 -3.62 -10.46 8.69
N LEU A 159 -3.15 -9.36 8.11
CA LEU A 159 -2.12 -8.51 8.73
C LEU A 159 -2.60 -7.84 10.02
N LEU A 160 -3.84 -7.32 10.04
CA LEU A 160 -4.44 -6.75 11.24
C LEU A 160 -4.58 -7.81 12.34
N PHE A 161 -5.01 -9.01 11.98
CA PHE A 161 -5.11 -10.15 12.90
C PHE A 161 -3.74 -10.52 13.47
N GLU A 162 -2.71 -10.61 12.62
CA GLU A 162 -1.33 -10.85 13.04
C GLU A 162 -0.77 -9.77 13.97
N ASN A 163 -1.20 -8.53 13.79
CA ASN A 163 -0.83 -7.39 14.64
C ASN A 163 -1.63 -7.33 15.95
N GLY A 164 -2.56 -8.27 16.17
CA GLY A 164 -3.44 -8.29 17.34
C GLY A 164 -4.57 -7.24 17.30
N GLU A 165 -4.82 -6.61 16.14
CA GLU A 165 -5.91 -5.65 15.95
C GLU A 165 -7.18 -6.38 15.49
N TYR A 166 -7.71 -7.29 16.33
CA TYR A 166 -8.73 -8.24 15.90
C TYR A 166 -10.04 -7.57 15.52
N GLU A 167 -10.48 -6.53 16.23
CA GLU A 167 -11.73 -5.82 15.87
C GLU A 167 -11.66 -5.22 14.45
N LYS A 168 -10.51 -4.63 14.09
CA LYS A 168 -10.29 -4.08 12.74
C LYS A 168 -10.18 -5.19 11.69
N ALA A 169 -9.56 -6.32 12.04
CA ALA A 169 -9.54 -7.50 11.18
C ALA A 169 -10.96 -8.01 10.90
N ALA A 170 -11.82 -8.09 11.93
CA ALA A 170 -13.22 -8.49 11.83
C ALA A 170 -13.98 -7.60 10.84
N GLY A 171 -13.85 -6.27 10.98
CA GLY A 171 -14.48 -5.32 10.06
C GLY A 171 -14.08 -5.55 8.60
N ASN A 172 -12.82 -5.86 8.32
CA ASN A 172 -12.35 -6.15 6.96
C ASN A 172 -12.84 -7.51 6.44
N TYR A 173 -12.92 -8.54 7.28
CA TYR A 173 -13.49 -9.83 6.90
C TYR A 173 -14.97 -9.71 6.50
N LEU A 174 -15.77 -8.95 7.26
CA LEU A 174 -17.19 -8.73 6.96
C LEU A 174 -17.43 -8.04 5.61
N LEU A 175 -16.50 -7.19 5.15
CA LEU A 175 -16.58 -6.55 3.84
C LEU A 175 -16.47 -7.55 2.67
N ILE A 176 -15.94 -8.76 2.89
CA ILE A 176 -15.79 -9.78 1.85
C ILE A 176 -17.15 -10.43 1.52
N LYS A 177 -18.10 -10.44 2.47
CA LYS A 177 -19.46 -10.97 2.35
C LYS A 177 -19.50 -12.46 1.99
N SER A 178 -18.94 -13.30 2.86
CA SER A 178 -18.96 -14.76 2.74
C SER A 178 -19.04 -15.38 4.13
N SER A 179 -19.80 -16.46 4.27
CA SER A 179 -19.98 -17.18 5.55
C SER A 179 -18.64 -17.54 6.21
N LEU A 180 -17.67 -18.02 5.41
CA LEU A 180 -16.31 -18.33 5.89
C LEU A 180 -15.64 -17.14 6.57
N TYR A 181 -15.74 -15.94 5.97
CA TYR A 181 -15.12 -14.74 6.53
C TYR A 181 -15.98 -14.11 7.63
N ASN A 182 -17.30 -14.33 7.64
CA ASN A 182 -18.13 -13.99 8.79
C ASN A 182 -17.73 -14.82 10.02
N MET A 183 -17.42 -16.11 9.85
CA MET A 183 -16.84 -16.94 10.91
C MET A 183 -15.49 -16.38 11.39
N CYS A 184 -14.57 -16.00 10.49
CA CYS A 184 -13.31 -15.36 10.88
C CYS A 184 -13.53 -14.06 11.66
N ALA A 185 -14.51 -13.23 11.26
CA ALA A 185 -14.88 -12.02 11.99
C ALA A 185 -15.44 -12.34 13.38
N GLY A 186 -16.28 -13.36 13.50
CA GLY A 186 -16.81 -13.84 14.77
C GLY A 186 -15.72 -14.30 15.73
N ILE A 187 -14.73 -15.03 15.22
CA ILE A 187 -13.54 -15.41 15.98
C ILE A 187 -12.77 -14.17 16.46
N CYS A 188 -12.57 -13.18 15.59
CA CYS A 188 -11.89 -11.94 15.96
C CYS A 188 -12.63 -11.19 17.08
N TYR A 189 -13.97 -11.05 16.99
CA TYR A 189 -14.77 -10.42 18.04
C TYR A 189 -14.69 -11.19 19.35
N TYR A 190 -14.76 -12.53 19.30
CA TYR A 190 -14.59 -13.38 20.48
C TYR A 190 -13.23 -13.13 21.17
N LEU A 191 -12.14 -13.02 20.40
CA LEU A 191 -10.80 -12.75 20.94
C LEU A 191 -10.67 -11.37 21.61
N GLU A 192 -11.51 -10.40 21.24
CA GLU A 192 -11.59 -9.07 21.87
C GLU A 192 -12.59 -9.03 23.03
N GLY A 193 -13.32 -10.12 23.29
CA GLY A 193 -14.41 -10.14 24.26
C GLY A 193 -15.64 -9.33 23.82
N VAL A 194 -15.81 -9.13 22.51
CA VAL A 194 -16.96 -8.43 21.91
C VAL A 194 -18.02 -9.45 21.50
N GLU A 195 -19.23 -9.29 22.01
CA GLU A 195 -20.37 -10.09 21.58
C GLU A 195 -20.73 -9.75 20.12
N SER A 196 -20.96 -10.77 19.31
CA SER A 196 -21.36 -10.61 17.91
C SER A 196 -22.50 -11.58 17.60
N ASP A 197 -23.40 -11.15 16.71
CA ASP A 197 -24.46 -11.97 16.13
C ASP A 197 -24.33 -11.89 14.61
N LEU A 198 -23.45 -12.73 14.07
CA LEU A 198 -23.11 -12.76 12.66
C LEU A 198 -23.83 -13.91 11.96
N ASP A 199 -24.30 -13.63 10.75
CA ASP A 199 -24.89 -14.63 9.87
C ASP A 199 -23.80 -15.56 9.31
N VAL A 200 -23.61 -16.70 9.98
CA VAL A 200 -22.67 -17.76 9.60
C VAL A 200 -23.44 -19.03 9.26
N GLU A 201 -23.27 -19.49 8.03
CA GLU A 201 -23.95 -20.63 7.44
C GLU A 201 -23.01 -21.84 7.21
N ASN A 202 -23.62 -23.00 6.95
CA ASN A 202 -22.97 -24.25 6.56
C ASN A 202 -21.96 -24.79 7.61
N GLU A 203 -20.89 -25.43 7.17
CA GLU A 203 -19.86 -26.04 8.02
C GLU A 203 -19.19 -25.04 8.99
N HIS A 204 -19.16 -23.74 8.64
CA HIS A 204 -18.58 -22.67 9.45
C HIS A 204 -19.42 -22.35 10.69
N LYS A 205 -20.73 -22.58 10.63
CA LYS A 205 -21.68 -22.27 11.71
C LYS A 205 -21.33 -23.01 12.99
N LYS A 206 -20.85 -24.25 12.86
CA LYS A 206 -20.47 -25.08 14.02
C LYS A 206 -19.33 -24.47 14.81
N ILE A 207 -18.32 -23.92 14.14
CA ILE A 207 -17.23 -23.19 14.81
C ILE A 207 -17.76 -21.91 15.45
N TYR A 208 -18.59 -21.15 14.74
CA TYR A 208 -19.08 -19.88 15.28
C TYR A 208 -19.95 -20.07 16.54
N GLU A 209 -20.88 -21.02 16.52
CA GLU A 209 -21.72 -21.34 17.67
C GLU A 209 -20.93 -21.88 18.87
N SER A 210 -19.82 -22.59 18.63
CA SER A 210 -19.00 -23.15 19.72
C SER A 210 -18.26 -22.08 20.52
N LEU A 211 -18.05 -20.88 19.97
CA LEU A 211 -17.43 -19.75 20.68
C LEU A 211 -18.16 -19.40 22.00
N SER A 212 -19.47 -19.64 22.08
CA SER A 212 -20.29 -19.41 23.28
C SER A 212 -20.34 -20.61 24.26
N LYS A 213 -19.77 -21.77 23.88
CA LYS A 213 -19.93 -23.05 24.59
C LYS A 213 -18.70 -23.50 25.38
N GLY A 214 -17.61 -22.72 25.31
CA GLY A 214 -16.37 -22.95 26.06
C GLY A 214 -15.29 -23.73 25.30
N ASN A 215 -14.08 -23.75 25.86
CA ASN A 215 -12.84 -24.16 25.17
C ASN A 215 -12.88 -25.60 24.60
N GLU A 216 -13.49 -26.56 25.30
CA GLU A 216 -13.57 -27.96 24.84
C GLU A 216 -14.38 -28.09 23.54
N GLU A 217 -15.54 -27.45 23.48
CA GLU A 217 -16.43 -27.50 22.31
C GLU A 217 -15.82 -26.74 21.13
N ILE A 218 -15.09 -25.65 21.40
CA ILE A 218 -14.35 -24.91 20.38
C ILE A 218 -13.28 -25.81 19.76
N LYS A 219 -12.43 -26.41 20.60
CA LYS A 219 -11.35 -27.30 20.13
C LYS A 219 -11.90 -28.42 19.26
N LYS A 220 -12.91 -29.14 19.75
CA LYS A 220 -13.57 -30.20 19.00
C LYS A 220 -14.12 -29.73 17.66
N SER A 221 -14.79 -28.57 17.63
CA SER A 221 -15.38 -28.03 16.40
C SER A 221 -14.32 -27.61 15.38
N VAL A 222 -13.20 -27.05 15.84
CA VAL A 222 -12.08 -26.67 14.98
C VAL A 222 -11.38 -27.91 14.42
N ASP A 223 -11.09 -28.91 15.25
CA ASP A 223 -10.45 -30.15 14.83
C ASP A 223 -11.28 -30.87 13.75
N GLU A 224 -12.58 -31.05 14.01
CA GLU A 224 -13.51 -31.64 13.03
C GLU A 224 -13.60 -30.82 11.73
N TYR A 225 -13.57 -29.49 11.81
CA TYR A 225 -13.61 -28.64 10.63
C TYR A 225 -12.34 -28.78 9.78
N VAL A 226 -11.17 -28.80 10.40
CA VAL A 226 -9.88 -28.91 9.70
C VAL A 226 -9.69 -30.29 9.07
N GLU A 227 -10.17 -31.36 9.71
CA GLU A 227 -10.10 -32.73 9.18
C GLU A 227 -11.00 -32.94 7.95
N ASN A 228 -12.16 -32.29 7.92
CA ASN A 228 -13.18 -32.53 6.90
C ASN A 228 -13.17 -31.53 5.74
N ASN A 229 -12.39 -30.44 5.81
CA ASN A 229 -12.43 -29.36 4.83
C ASN A 229 -11.03 -28.96 4.32
N GLY A 230 -10.97 -28.52 3.07
CA GLY A 230 -9.81 -27.82 2.53
C GLY A 230 -9.74 -26.41 3.08
N VAL A 231 -9.02 -26.21 4.19
CA VAL A 231 -8.94 -24.91 4.86
C VAL A 231 -7.83 -24.05 4.27
N ASP A 232 -8.19 -22.84 3.82
CA ASP A 232 -7.24 -21.82 3.37
C ASP A 232 -6.20 -21.49 4.45
N LYS A 233 -4.96 -21.21 4.04
CA LYS A 233 -3.84 -20.98 4.97
C LYS A 233 -4.12 -19.87 5.97
N ASP A 234 -4.75 -18.77 5.54
CA ASP A 234 -5.02 -17.63 6.40
C ASP A 234 -6.13 -17.96 7.41
N VAL A 235 -7.16 -18.70 6.98
CA VAL A 235 -8.22 -19.21 7.87
C VAL A 235 -7.63 -20.17 8.90
N LYS A 236 -6.75 -21.08 8.47
CA LYS A 236 -6.08 -22.02 9.38
C LYS A 236 -5.27 -21.28 10.45
N LYS A 237 -4.64 -20.16 10.10
CA LYS A 237 -3.92 -19.30 11.06
C LYS A 237 -4.86 -18.68 12.09
N VAL A 238 -6.02 -18.17 11.66
CA VAL A 238 -7.05 -17.64 12.57
C VAL A 238 -7.50 -18.72 13.57
N LEU A 239 -7.78 -19.93 13.07
CA LEU A 239 -8.19 -21.06 13.91
C LEU A 239 -7.08 -21.48 14.88
N GLN A 240 -5.82 -21.49 14.45
CA GLN A 240 -4.69 -21.84 15.32
C GLN A 240 -4.54 -20.84 16.47
N VAL A 241 -4.55 -19.53 16.17
CA VAL A 241 -4.44 -18.49 17.21
C VAL A 241 -5.60 -18.56 18.20
N LEU A 242 -6.80 -18.90 17.74
CA LEU A 242 -7.95 -19.15 18.60
C LEU A 242 -7.66 -20.28 19.61
N LEU A 243 -7.13 -21.42 19.15
CA LEU A 243 -6.77 -22.55 20.01
C LEU A 243 -5.60 -22.23 20.95
N ASP A 244 -4.60 -21.50 20.47
CA ASP A 244 -3.43 -21.12 21.27
C ASP A 244 -3.85 -20.21 22.44
N LYS A 245 -4.73 -19.23 22.19
CA LYS A 245 -5.26 -18.34 23.23
C LYS A 245 -6.17 -19.04 24.24
N MET A 246 -6.68 -20.23 23.94
CA MET A 246 -7.47 -21.05 24.86
C MET A 246 -6.63 -21.98 25.73
N SER A 247 -5.33 -22.13 25.43
CA SER A 247 -4.47 -23.06 26.13
C SER A 247 -4.01 -22.46 27.47
N PRO A 248 -4.13 -23.21 28.59
CA PRO A 248 -3.92 -22.70 29.95
C PRO A 248 -2.47 -22.27 30.27
N GLU A 249 -1.51 -22.54 29.38
CA GLU A 249 -0.11 -22.10 29.56
C GLU A 249 0.07 -20.58 29.36
N ASN A 250 -0.94 -19.87 28.83
CA ASN A 250 -0.91 -18.41 28.63
C ASN A 250 -1.45 -17.61 29.84
N ASP A 251 -1.81 -18.25 30.95
CA ASP A 251 -2.30 -17.62 32.20
C ASP A 251 -1.19 -17.25 33.21
N ILE A 252 0.09 -17.32 32.83
CA ILE A 252 1.19 -16.88 33.70
C ILE A 252 1.72 -15.51 33.24
N LEU A 253 1.12 -14.45 33.78
CA LEU A 253 1.75 -13.13 33.94
C LEU A 253 1.56 -12.62 35.37
#